data_AF-A0AA44UV61-F1
#
_entry.id   AF-A0AA44UV61-F1
#
_cell.length_a   1.000
_cell.length_b   1.000
_cell.length_c   1.000
_cell.angle_alpha   90.00
_cell.angle_beta   90.00
_cell.angle_gamma   90.00
#
_symmetry.space_group_name_H-M   'P 1'
#
loop_
_entity.id
_entity.type
_entity.pdbx_description
1 polymer ?
#
loop_
_entity_poly.entity_id
_entity_poly.type
_entity_poly.pdbx_seq_one_letter_code
_entity_poly.pdbx_strand_id
1 'polypeptide(L)'
;MNKQCANCGVDLGVPTGVSGRVPAVAWMNSCHPCAEIARQMMELEQDRPDGKPIQIWRCRLCAGRRACRPGWRTRCHICLDERTTLTDAVLDGLADELRAQLDPEQIADLREVFQLSPSDWIDDVQAFELFSVLDLDEELLLFERPGWTIVAGDLIGMPWGPTGDAESHGIWSRHDACGVLQNVRRLPECATCEPEPGSRTHRARANRPQLLYLVSFNHPELGPLLKYGHGDRARVMSHLAGGAEIVCAIQAPHQHVVAAERNLRRTHNAVQVGPAAGLPLSFGRGSEVVPGHVGIALMNELARKDAVVVTSTFRRRHPRRR
;
A
#
# COMPACT_ATOMS: atom_id res chain seq x y z
N MET A 1 21.16 16.28 -11.82
CA MET A 1 20.65 16.90 -10.59
C MET A 1 21.11 16.04 -9.42
N ASN A 2 21.60 16.66 -8.36
CA ASN A 2 22.00 15.95 -7.14
C ASN A 2 20.85 15.94 -6.13
N LYS A 3 20.90 14.99 -5.20
CA LYS A 3 20.02 14.92 -4.04
C LYS A 3 20.36 16.06 -3.09
N GLN A 4 19.34 16.69 -2.53
CA GLN A 4 19.47 17.69 -1.47
C GLN A 4 19.01 17.10 -0.14
N CYS A 5 19.61 17.58 0.95
CA CYS A 5 19.11 17.31 2.29
C CYS A 5 17.74 17.97 2.45
N ALA A 6 16.70 17.21 2.75
CA ALA A 6 15.35 17.77 2.89
C ALA A 6 15.19 18.65 4.12
N ASN A 7 15.99 18.43 5.15
CA ASN A 7 15.93 19.25 6.35
C ASN A 7 16.61 20.61 6.16
N CYS A 8 17.79 20.66 5.51
CA CYS A 8 18.63 21.86 5.50
C CYS A 8 19.06 22.34 4.10
N GLY A 9 18.51 21.76 3.03
CA GLY A 9 18.76 22.15 1.63
C GLY A 9 20.15 21.81 1.06
N VAL A 10 21.11 21.35 1.87
CA VAL A 10 22.50 21.15 1.40
C VAL A 10 22.59 20.08 0.30
N ASP A 11 23.40 20.34 -0.73
CA ASP A 11 23.71 19.34 -1.77
C ASP A 11 24.48 18.16 -1.16
N LEU A 12 24.02 16.93 -1.44
CA LEU A 12 24.59 15.70 -0.91
C LEU A 12 25.64 15.08 -1.85
N GLY A 13 25.85 15.64 -3.05
CA GLY A 13 26.80 15.14 -4.05
C GLY A 13 26.41 13.77 -4.63
N VAL A 14 25.17 13.33 -4.43
CA VAL A 14 24.66 12.04 -4.92
C VAL A 14 23.64 12.30 -6.02
N PRO A 15 23.77 11.71 -7.23
CA PRO A 15 22.75 11.85 -8.28
C PRO A 15 21.38 11.33 -7.82
N THR A 16 20.30 11.99 -8.26
CA THR A 16 18.92 11.67 -7.84
C THR A 16 18.52 10.20 -8.05
N GLY A 17 18.97 9.55 -9.13
CA GLY A 17 18.65 8.14 -9.42
C GLY A 17 19.44 7.08 -8.64
N VAL A 18 20.34 7.46 -7.73
CA VAL A 18 21.20 6.50 -6.99
C VAL A 18 20.67 6.23 -5.59
N SER A 19 20.37 4.97 -5.28
CA SER A 19 19.98 4.50 -3.95
C SER A 19 21.20 4.21 -3.05
N GLY A 20 21.02 4.34 -1.73
CA GLY A 20 21.95 3.77 -0.74
C GLY A 20 23.26 4.51 -0.48
N ARG A 21 23.35 5.80 -0.84
CA ARG A 21 24.56 6.65 -0.61
C ARG A 21 24.35 7.82 0.35
N VAL A 22 23.18 7.90 0.96
CA VAL A 22 22.83 8.88 1.99
C VAL A 22 22.34 8.12 3.23
N PRO A 23 22.48 8.69 4.44
CA PRO A 23 21.89 8.14 5.65
C PRO A 23 20.44 7.68 5.45
N ALA A 24 20.12 6.48 5.94
CA ALA A 24 18.77 5.94 5.94
C ALA A 24 17.91 6.66 7.01
N VAL A 25 17.23 7.73 6.60
CA VAL A 25 16.26 8.49 7.38
C VAL A 25 14.95 8.48 6.61
N ALA A 26 13.87 8.01 7.23
CA ALA A 26 12.54 8.14 6.65
C ALA A 26 12.18 9.64 6.59
N TRP A 27 11.72 10.23 5.48
CA TRP A 27 11.49 9.71 4.12
C TRP A 27 12.43 10.26 3.06
N MET A 28 13.32 11.11 3.52
CA MET A 28 13.98 12.06 2.66
C MET A 28 15.47 11.97 2.83
N ASN A 29 16.18 12.29 1.75
CA ASN A 29 17.63 12.34 1.80
C ASN A 29 18.05 13.32 2.90
N SER A 30 18.90 12.86 3.80
CA SER A 30 19.40 13.66 4.91
C SER A 30 20.91 13.67 4.87
N CYS A 31 21.53 14.83 5.12
CA CYS A 31 22.97 14.86 5.38
C CYS A 31 23.27 14.17 6.71
N HIS A 32 24.51 13.74 6.93
CA HIS A 32 24.92 13.08 8.17
C HIS A 32 24.54 13.86 9.45
N PRO A 33 24.76 15.19 9.53
CA PRO A 33 24.33 15.96 10.69
C PRO A 33 22.81 15.94 10.94
N CYS A 34 21.98 16.12 9.92
CA CYS A 34 20.51 16.10 10.09
C CYS A 34 20.00 14.68 10.43
N ALA A 35 20.68 13.65 9.94
CA ALA A 35 20.40 12.27 10.31
C ALA A 35 20.74 11.98 11.78
N GLU A 36 21.74 12.64 12.34
CA GLU A 36 22.08 12.51 13.75
C GLU A 36 21.06 13.20 14.65
N ILE A 37 20.53 14.36 14.26
CA ILE A 37 19.43 15.01 14.98
C ILE A 37 18.18 14.10 14.97
N ALA A 38 17.84 13.52 13.82
CA ALA A 38 16.73 12.56 13.72
C ALA A 38 16.86 11.42 14.74
N ARG A 39 18.08 10.90 14.93
CA ARG A 39 18.39 9.86 15.91
C ARG A 39 18.18 10.34 17.36
N GLN A 40 18.50 11.60 17.66
CA GLN A 40 18.41 12.14 19.01
C GLN A 40 16.97 12.52 19.38
N MET A 41 16.23 13.06 18.41
CA MET A 41 14.86 13.54 18.56
C MET A 41 13.84 12.44 18.90
N MET A 42 14.09 11.22 18.43
CA MET A 42 13.20 10.08 18.60
C MET A 42 13.78 9.06 19.56
N GLU A 43 12.93 8.45 20.38
CA GLU A 43 13.28 7.31 21.22
C GLU A 43 12.54 6.06 20.78
N LEU A 44 13.23 4.92 20.81
CA LEU A 44 12.62 3.64 20.45
C LEU A 44 11.68 3.21 21.58
N GLU A 45 10.37 3.20 21.31
CA GLU A 45 9.35 2.78 22.28
C GLU A 45 9.09 1.27 22.17
N GLN A 46 9.04 0.72 20.96
CA GLN A 46 8.83 -0.71 20.74
C GLN A 46 9.73 -1.23 19.61
N ASP A 47 10.58 -2.22 19.91
CA ASP A 47 11.38 -2.91 18.91
C ASP A 47 10.66 -4.17 18.40
N ARG A 48 10.26 -4.18 17.13
CA ARG A 48 9.62 -5.33 16.46
C ARG A 48 8.45 -5.94 17.24
N PRO A 49 7.46 -5.13 17.65
CA PRO A 49 6.30 -5.63 18.41
C PRO A 49 5.61 -6.77 17.65
N ASP A 50 5.24 -7.83 18.37
CA ASP A 50 4.64 -9.06 17.82
C ASP A 50 5.46 -9.70 16.67
N GLY A 51 6.79 -9.52 16.69
CA GLY A 51 7.70 -10.01 15.65
C GLY A 51 7.58 -9.29 14.31
N LYS A 52 6.84 -8.17 14.25
CA LYS A 52 6.64 -7.41 13.02
C LYS A 52 7.93 -6.70 12.60
N PRO A 53 8.21 -6.55 11.29
CA PRO A 53 9.41 -5.87 10.80
C PRO A 53 9.27 -4.34 10.85
N ILE A 54 8.86 -3.81 12.00
CA ILE A 54 8.64 -2.39 12.26
C ILE A 54 9.13 -2.02 13.66
N GLN A 55 9.52 -0.78 13.85
CA GLN A 55 9.85 -0.18 15.13
C GLN A 55 8.88 0.98 15.39
N ILE A 56 8.39 1.09 16.62
CA ILE A 56 7.58 2.23 17.05
C ILE A 56 8.48 3.19 17.81
N TRP A 57 8.58 4.41 17.31
CA TRP A 57 9.39 5.49 17.85
C TRP A 57 8.47 6.53 18.47
N ARG A 58 8.91 7.14 19.57
CA ARG A 58 8.22 8.23 20.23
C ARG A 58 9.06 9.50 20.14
N CYS A 59 8.46 10.62 19.78
CA CYS A 59 9.14 11.90 19.82
C CYS A 59 9.43 12.27 21.28
N ARG A 60 10.65 12.70 21.58
CA ARG A 60 11.03 13.13 22.93
C ARG A 60 10.37 14.44 23.35
N LEU A 61 9.90 15.25 22.39
CA LEU A 61 9.30 16.56 22.64
C LEU A 61 7.78 16.46 22.75
N CYS A 62 7.08 16.10 21.67
CA CYS A 62 5.61 16.07 21.65
C CYS A 62 4.99 14.69 21.97
N ALA A 63 5.80 13.67 22.25
CA ALA A 63 5.35 12.28 22.44
C ALA A 63 4.64 11.63 21.23
N GLY A 64 4.58 12.31 20.07
CA GLY A 64 4.02 11.77 18.84
C GLY A 64 4.73 10.47 18.40
N ARG A 65 3.94 9.48 17.96
CA ARG A 65 4.46 8.16 17.59
C ARG A 65 4.69 8.02 16.09
N ARG A 66 5.78 7.34 15.73
CA ARG A 66 6.19 7.03 14.35
C ARG A 66 6.46 5.56 14.17
N ALA A 67 5.98 4.99 13.06
CA ALA A 67 6.37 3.66 12.63
C ALA A 67 7.59 3.78 11.69
N CYS A 68 8.63 2.97 11.88
CA CYS A 68 9.78 2.98 10.96
C CYS A 68 10.38 1.57 10.81
N ARG A 69 10.93 1.24 9.64
CA ARG A 69 11.59 -0.07 9.43
C ARG A 69 12.85 -0.18 10.31
N PRO A 70 13.19 -1.37 10.83
CA PRO A 70 14.45 -1.58 11.53
C PRO A 70 15.66 -1.17 10.66
N GLY A 71 16.62 -0.47 11.28
CA GLY A 71 17.83 0.03 10.61
C GLY A 71 17.67 1.41 9.96
N TRP A 72 16.46 1.97 9.95
CA TRP A 72 16.19 3.34 9.53
C TRP A 72 16.07 4.26 10.74
N ARG A 73 16.44 5.53 10.56
CA ARG A 73 16.11 6.61 11.50
C ARG A 73 14.79 7.26 11.07
N THR A 74 14.11 7.93 11.98
CA THR A 74 12.89 8.70 11.69
C THR A 74 12.90 10.02 12.47
N ARG A 75 11.99 10.92 12.13
CA ARG A 75 11.82 12.26 12.73
C ARG A 75 10.38 12.44 13.17
N CYS A 76 10.09 13.45 13.99
CA CYS A 76 8.71 13.81 14.27
C CYS A 76 8.03 14.36 13.00
N HIS A 77 6.70 14.21 12.90
CA HIS A 77 5.93 14.87 11.84
C HIS A 77 5.77 16.37 12.09
N ILE A 78 5.84 16.77 13.37
CA ILE A 78 5.38 18.07 13.87
C ILE A 78 6.59 18.91 14.27
N CYS A 79 7.34 18.46 15.28
CA CYS A 79 8.40 19.27 15.87
C CYS A 79 9.54 19.48 14.86
N LEU A 80 9.89 20.74 14.63
CA LEU A 80 11.06 21.10 13.85
C LEU A 80 12.31 21.14 14.74
N ASP A 81 13.48 21.15 14.12
CA ASP A 81 14.77 21.37 14.80
C ASP A 81 15.47 22.62 14.25
N GLU A 82 16.52 23.09 14.94
CA GLU A 82 17.22 24.32 14.56
C GLU A 82 17.90 24.27 13.17
N ARG A 83 18.01 23.08 12.56
CA ARG A 83 18.57 22.89 11.21
C ARG A 83 17.48 22.77 10.15
N THR A 84 16.21 22.82 10.53
CA THR A 84 15.09 22.77 9.59
C THR A 84 15.03 24.10 8.85
N THR A 85 15.23 24.06 7.54
CA THR A 85 15.11 25.21 6.65
C THR A 85 13.79 25.07 5.91
N LEU A 86 12.84 25.93 6.26
CA LEU A 86 11.60 26.14 5.50
C LEU A 86 11.84 27.30 4.54
N THR A 87 11.32 27.20 3.31
CA THR A 87 11.46 28.27 2.33
C THR A 87 10.41 29.35 2.57
N ASP A 88 10.70 30.59 2.18
CA ASP A 88 9.72 31.68 2.26
C ASP A 88 8.41 31.30 1.55
N ALA A 89 8.48 30.60 0.41
CA ALA A 89 7.31 30.11 -0.31
C ALA A 89 6.45 29.09 0.47
N VAL A 90 7.01 28.42 1.49
CA VAL A 90 6.26 27.51 2.38
C VAL A 90 5.68 28.27 3.57
N LEU A 91 6.39 29.30 4.07
CA LEU A 91 6.02 30.03 5.29
C LEU A 91 5.11 31.24 5.05
N ASP A 92 5.21 31.89 3.89
CA ASP A 92 4.62 33.21 3.64
C ASP A 92 3.12 33.26 3.93
N GLY A 93 2.76 33.97 5.00
CA GLY A 93 1.38 34.24 5.40
C GLY A 93 0.70 33.13 6.20
N LEU A 94 1.40 32.07 6.62
CA LEU A 94 0.80 30.95 7.37
C LEU A 94 0.21 31.40 8.71
N ALA A 95 0.88 32.29 9.45
CA ALA A 95 0.38 32.77 10.73
C ALA A 95 -0.91 33.60 10.56
N ASP A 96 -1.01 34.38 9.49
CA ASP A 96 -2.22 35.15 9.16
C ASP A 96 -3.34 34.25 8.65
N GLU A 97 -3.01 33.25 7.83
CA GLU A 97 -3.97 32.24 7.38
C GLU A 97 -4.57 31.48 8.56
N LEU A 98 -3.72 30.98 9.47
CA LEU A 98 -4.18 30.30 10.67
C LEU A 98 -5.10 31.21 11.49
N ARG A 99 -4.71 32.49 11.67
CA ARG A 99 -5.53 33.46 12.38
C ARG A 99 -6.91 33.65 11.76
N ALA A 100 -7.02 33.58 10.43
CA ALA A 100 -8.29 33.73 9.73
C ALA A 100 -9.20 32.49 9.86
N GLN A 101 -8.64 31.32 10.14
CA GLN A 101 -9.38 30.06 10.27
C GLN A 101 -9.92 29.79 11.68
N LEU A 102 -9.34 30.44 12.70
CA LEU A 102 -9.67 30.18 14.11
C LEU A 102 -10.77 31.13 14.62
N ASP A 103 -11.63 30.59 15.47
CA ASP A 103 -12.60 31.39 16.23
C ASP A 103 -11.97 32.04 17.48
N PRO A 104 -12.67 32.98 18.15
CA PRO A 104 -12.12 33.66 19.33
C PRO A 104 -11.79 32.74 20.52
N GLU A 105 -12.46 31.61 20.66
CA GLU A 105 -12.20 30.63 21.73
C GLU A 105 -10.91 29.86 21.43
N GLN A 106 -10.77 29.36 20.20
CA GLN A 106 -9.54 28.70 19.73
C GLN A 106 -8.32 29.62 19.77
N ILE A 107 -8.50 30.91 19.46
CA ILE A 107 -7.45 31.93 19.61
C ILE A 107 -7.03 32.08 21.07
N ALA A 108 -7.99 32.07 22.02
CA ALA A 108 -7.69 32.14 23.45
C ALA A 108 -6.92 30.91 23.94
N ASP A 109 -7.34 29.71 23.51
CA ASP A 109 -6.67 28.45 23.84
C ASP A 109 -5.22 28.42 23.32
N LEU A 110 -5.00 28.82 22.06
CA LEU A 110 -3.65 28.91 21.50
C LEU A 110 -2.77 29.90 22.25
N ARG A 111 -3.33 31.04 22.65
CA ARG A 111 -2.60 32.03 23.45
C ARG A 111 -2.21 31.47 24.81
N GLU A 112 -3.07 30.68 25.44
CA GLU A 112 -2.72 29.98 26.68
C GLU A 112 -1.60 28.95 26.47
N VAL A 113 -1.73 28.10 25.45
CA VAL A 113 -0.75 27.04 25.12
C VAL A 113 0.63 27.62 24.83
N PHE A 114 0.70 28.69 24.04
CA PHE A 114 1.96 29.35 23.67
C PHE A 114 2.37 30.47 24.65
N GLN A 115 1.61 30.68 25.73
CA GLN A 115 1.85 31.73 26.74
C GLN A 115 2.00 33.13 26.13
N LEU A 116 1.16 33.46 25.15
CA LEU A 116 1.19 34.73 24.41
C LEU A 116 0.41 35.83 25.13
N SER A 117 0.94 37.06 25.11
CA SER A 117 0.20 38.22 25.62
C SER A 117 -0.93 38.63 24.67
N PRO A 118 -1.96 39.40 25.10
CA PRO A 118 -3.09 39.82 24.27
C PRO A 118 -2.74 40.45 22.91
N SER A 119 -1.59 41.11 22.80
CA SER A 119 -1.12 41.72 21.54
C SER A 119 -0.28 40.78 20.67
N ASP A 120 0.27 39.71 21.25
CA ASP A 120 1.18 38.82 20.54
C ASP A 120 0.43 37.84 19.64
N TRP A 121 1.16 37.33 18.66
CA TRP A 121 0.74 36.26 17.77
C TRP A 121 1.93 35.33 17.51
N ILE A 122 1.63 34.11 17.07
CA ILE A 122 2.66 33.16 16.67
C ILE A 122 3.33 33.58 15.36
N ASP A 123 4.54 33.09 15.12
CA ASP A 123 5.21 33.24 13.82
C ASP A 123 4.81 32.15 12.81
N ASP A 124 5.23 32.30 11.56
CA ASP A 124 4.90 31.35 10.48
C ASP A 124 5.48 29.95 10.72
N VAL A 125 6.58 29.83 11.48
CA VAL A 125 7.18 28.53 11.81
C VAL A 125 6.31 27.79 12.81
N GLN A 126 5.83 28.48 13.84
CA GLN A 126 4.87 27.97 14.80
C GLN A 126 3.53 27.63 14.14
N ALA A 127 3.07 28.47 13.21
CA ALA A 127 1.87 28.19 12.41
C ALA A 127 2.05 26.93 11.55
N PHE A 128 3.21 26.76 10.93
CA PHE A 128 3.55 25.56 10.17
C PHE A 128 3.54 24.29 11.02
N GLU A 129 4.10 24.34 12.25
CA GLU A 129 4.03 23.21 13.17
C GLU A 129 2.58 22.84 13.52
N LEU A 130 1.71 23.84 13.75
CA LEU A 130 0.29 23.63 14.02
C LEU A 130 -0.45 23.03 12.82
N PHE A 131 -0.26 23.57 11.61
CA PHE A 131 -0.81 22.96 10.39
C PHE A 131 -0.31 21.52 10.20
N SER A 132 0.95 21.25 10.51
CA SER A 132 1.49 19.88 10.48
C SER A 132 0.79 18.94 11.47
N VAL A 133 0.31 19.43 12.62
CA VAL A 133 -0.52 18.61 13.53
C VAL A 133 -1.87 18.31 12.88
N LEU A 134 -2.53 19.33 12.33
CA LEU A 134 -3.85 19.20 11.70
C LEU A 134 -3.79 18.25 10.50
N ASP A 135 -2.82 18.43 9.60
CA ASP A 135 -2.59 17.57 8.45
C ASP A 135 -2.33 16.11 8.86
N LEU A 136 -1.55 15.91 9.93
CA LEU A 136 -1.29 14.58 10.47
C LEU A 136 -2.59 13.94 10.98
N ASP A 137 -3.37 14.68 11.76
CA ASP A 137 -4.61 14.18 12.35
C ASP A 137 -5.64 13.86 11.24
N GLU A 138 -5.82 14.76 10.27
CA GLU A 138 -6.71 14.54 9.12
C GLU A 138 -6.32 13.30 8.31
N GLU A 139 -5.03 13.11 8.03
CA GLU A 139 -4.57 11.91 7.33
C GLU A 139 -4.76 10.65 8.18
N LEU A 140 -4.54 10.70 9.49
CA LEU A 140 -4.77 9.55 10.38
C LEU A 140 -6.26 9.19 10.49
N LEU A 141 -7.17 10.18 10.45
CA LEU A 141 -8.63 9.95 10.42
C LEU A 141 -9.04 9.05 9.25
N LEU A 142 -8.34 9.11 8.11
CA LEU A 142 -8.61 8.23 6.96
C LEU A 142 -8.34 6.74 7.23
N PHE A 143 -7.61 6.43 8.30
CA PHE A 143 -7.29 5.06 8.72
C PHE A 143 -8.08 4.61 9.94
N GLU A 144 -8.73 5.53 10.65
CA GLU A 144 -9.62 5.23 11.76
C GLU A 144 -10.77 4.33 11.32
N ARG A 145 -11.13 3.40 12.21
CA ARG A 145 -12.25 2.50 12.00
C ARG A 145 -12.66 1.85 13.32
N PRO A 146 -13.92 1.42 13.46
CA PRO A 146 -14.37 0.70 14.63
C PRO A 146 -13.53 -0.57 14.90
N GLY A 147 -13.16 -0.77 16.16
CA GLY A 147 -12.40 -1.94 16.62
C GLY A 147 -10.89 -1.87 16.36
N TRP A 148 -10.37 -0.71 15.95
CA TRP A 148 -8.94 -0.50 15.72
C TRP A 148 -8.46 0.80 16.36
N THR A 149 -7.37 0.70 17.12
CA THR A 149 -6.65 1.85 17.67
C THR A 149 -5.38 2.10 16.87
N ILE A 150 -5.20 3.31 16.34
CA ILE A 150 -3.94 3.71 15.67
C ILE A 150 -2.83 3.77 16.72
N VAL A 151 -1.73 3.06 16.47
CA VAL A 151 -0.55 3.03 17.36
C VAL A 151 0.52 4.00 16.88
N ALA A 152 0.82 3.98 15.58
CA ALA A 152 1.80 4.88 14.99
C ALA A 152 1.58 5.02 13.50
N GLY A 153 1.85 6.21 12.98
CA GLY A 153 1.80 6.51 11.55
C GLY A 153 3.18 6.82 10.99
N ASP A 154 3.31 6.67 9.67
CA ASP A 154 4.43 7.21 8.93
C ASP A 154 3.93 7.80 7.61
N LEU A 155 3.51 9.06 7.67
CA LEU A 155 2.93 9.76 6.54
C LEU A 155 4.02 10.23 5.57
N ILE A 156 3.80 9.95 4.29
CA ILE A 156 4.76 10.26 3.23
C ILE A 156 4.93 11.77 3.15
N GLY A 157 6.18 12.22 3.08
CA GLY A 157 6.51 13.61 2.78
C GLY A 157 6.41 14.55 3.96
N MET A 158 5.65 14.25 5.01
CA MET A 158 5.54 15.13 6.16
C MET A 158 6.85 15.27 6.96
N PRO A 159 7.21 16.50 7.42
CA PRO A 159 6.50 17.77 7.17
C PRO A 159 6.86 18.45 5.83
N TRP A 160 7.90 18.02 5.13
CA TRP A 160 8.50 18.72 3.97
C TRP A 160 7.75 18.57 2.63
N GLY A 161 6.58 17.94 2.61
CA GLY A 161 5.83 17.61 1.40
C GLY A 161 6.36 16.39 0.63
N PRO A 162 5.57 15.86 -0.33
CA PRO A 162 5.95 14.69 -1.11
C PRO A 162 7.08 15.03 -2.10
N THR A 163 8.10 14.19 -2.16
CA THR A 163 9.07 14.20 -3.28
C THR A 163 9.12 12.84 -3.97
N GLY A 164 9.74 12.78 -5.15
CA GLY A 164 9.66 11.63 -6.06
C GLY A 164 10.15 10.28 -5.53
N ASP A 165 10.88 10.23 -4.41
CA ASP A 165 11.53 9.02 -3.88
C ASP A 165 11.00 8.55 -2.50
N ALA A 166 9.93 9.15 -1.96
CA ALA A 166 9.43 8.80 -0.63
C ALA A 166 8.50 7.56 -0.67
N GLU A 167 8.86 6.49 0.05
CA GLU A 167 7.96 5.37 0.34
C GLU A 167 7.20 5.61 1.66
N SER A 168 6.15 4.85 1.99
CA SER A 168 5.58 4.83 3.35
C SER A 168 5.95 3.52 4.06
N HIS A 169 6.18 3.57 5.37
CA HIS A 169 6.31 2.42 6.27
C HIS A 169 4.91 2.03 6.79
N GLY A 170 3.92 2.83 6.42
CA GLY A 170 2.49 2.69 6.60
C GLY A 170 2.01 3.10 7.98
N ILE A 171 0.69 3.06 8.12
CA ILE A 171 0.00 3.27 9.38
C ILE A 171 -0.14 1.92 10.08
N TRP A 172 0.17 1.87 11.37
CA TRP A 172 0.11 0.67 12.17
C TRP A 172 -0.94 0.85 13.26
N SER A 173 -1.90 -0.08 13.29
CA SER A 173 -3.00 -0.07 14.25
C SER A 173 -3.07 -1.40 14.97
N ARG A 174 -3.54 -1.34 16.20
CA ARG A 174 -3.83 -2.49 17.05
C ARG A 174 -5.32 -2.81 16.96
N HIS A 175 -5.65 -4.07 16.73
CA HIS A 175 -7.04 -4.52 16.80
C HIS A 175 -7.48 -4.60 18.26
N ASP A 176 -8.58 -3.95 18.61
CA ASP A 176 -9.02 -3.83 20.00
C ASP A 176 -9.42 -5.19 20.59
N ALA A 177 -10.02 -6.07 19.77
CA ALA A 177 -10.53 -7.35 20.25
C ALA A 177 -9.45 -8.43 20.46
N CYS A 178 -8.40 -8.46 19.63
CA CYS A 178 -7.38 -9.52 19.69
C CYS A 178 -5.95 -9.01 19.90
N GLY A 179 -5.78 -7.70 20.05
CA GLY A 179 -4.50 -7.05 20.30
C GLY A 179 -3.51 -7.09 19.13
N VAL A 180 -3.85 -7.66 17.97
CA VAL A 180 -2.91 -7.83 16.87
C VAL A 180 -2.50 -6.47 16.33
N LEU A 181 -1.19 -6.22 16.27
CA LEU A 181 -0.64 -5.07 15.57
C LEU A 181 -0.49 -5.39 14.08
N GLN A 182 -1.06 -4.56 13.21
CA GLN A 182 -0.87 -4.70 11.77
C GLN A 182 -0.75 -3.36 11.05
N ASN A 183 -0.06 -3.40 9.93
CA ASN A 183 -0.08 -2.31 8.97
C ASN A 183 -1.49 -2.21 8.37
N VAL A 184 -2.19 -1.12 8.65
CA VAL A 184 -3.50 -0.85 8.08
C VAL A 184 -3.34 -0.06 6.79
N ARG A 185 -3.82 -0.64 5.70
CA ARG A 185 -4.13 0.09 4.46
C ARG A 185 -5.54 0.65 4.56
N ARG A 186 -6.01 1.38 3.56
CA ARG A 186 -7.40 1.89 3.56
C ARG A 186 -8.46 0.78 3.73
N LEU A 187 -8.19 -0.49 3.39
CA LEU A 187 -9.15 -1.62 3.55
C LEU A 187 -8.55 -3.02 3.88
N PRO A 188 -7.89 -3.28 5.03
CA PRO A 188 -7.63 -4.65 5.48
C PRO A 188 -8.50 -5.07 6.67
N GLU A 189 -8.91 -6.34 6.66
CA GLU A 189 -9.48 -7.06 7.81
C GLU A 189 -8.40 -7.36 8.87
N CYS A 190 -8.81 -7.71 10.09
CA CYS A 190 -7.91 -8.20 11.13
C CYS A 190 -7.28 -9.52 10.70
N ALA A 191 -5.95 -9.61 10.55
CA ALA A 191 -5.28 -10.85 10.13
C ALA A 191 -5.50 -12.07 11.05
N THR A 192 -5.92 -11.87 12.30
CA THR A 192 -6.09 -12.93 13.31
C THR A 192 -7.54 -13.31 13.55
N CYS A 193 -8.46 -12.34 13.67
CA CYS A 193 -9.88 -12.62 13.90
C CYS A 193 -10.55 -13.18 12.66
N GLU A 194 -11.63 -13.95 12.85
CA GLU A 194 -12.49 -14.37 11.75
C GLU A 194 -12.95 -13.15 10.92
N PRO A 195 -12.98 -13.26 9.58
CA PRO A 195 -13.53 -12.20 8.75
C PRO A 195 -14.98 -11.88 9.12
N GLU A 196 -15.34 -10.60 9.09
CA GLU A 196 -16.71 -10.17 9.32
C GLU A 196 -17.68 -10.86 8.34
N PRO A 197 -18.91 -11.19 8.77
CA PRO A 197 -19.94 -11.72 7.87
C PRO A 197 -20.14 -10.79 6.66
N GLY A 198 -20.09 -11.36 5.46
CA GLY A 198 -20.24 -10.58 4.21
C GLY A 198 -18.95 -9.91 3.70
N SER A 199 -17.83 -10.00 4.44
CA SER A 199 -16.53 -9.49 4.00
C SER A 199 -16.14 -10.03 2.60
N ARG A 200 -15.52 -9.16 1.80
CA ARG A 200 -15.05 -9.43 0.43
C ARG A 200 -13.55 -9.70 0.36
N THR A 201 -12.88 -9.82 1.49
CA THR A 201 -11.43 -10.09 1.55
C THR A 201 -11.07 -11.47 0.99
N HIS A 202 -9.77 -11.70 0.76
CA HIS A 202 -9.30 -13.01 0.31
C HIS A 202 -9.57 -14.10 1.35
N ARG A 203 -9.44 -13.79 2.64
CA ARG A 203 -9.66 -14.76 3.72
C ARG A 203 -11.14 -15.06 3.94
N ALA A 204 -12.01 -14.06 3.89
CA ALA A 204 -13.47 -14.26 3.92
C ALA A 204 -13.97 -15.15 2.78
N ARG A 205 -13.25 -15.13 1.65
CA ARG A 205 -13.54 -15.95 0.49
C ARG A 205 -12.73 -17.24 0.45
N ALA A 206 -11.80 -17.49 1.38
CA ALA A 206 -10.78 -18.53 1.27
C ALA A 206 -11.35 -19.91 0.92
N ASN A 207 -12.47 -20.27 1.57
CA ASN A 207 -13.15 -21.55 1.39
C ASN A 207 -14.27 -21.51 0.34
N ARG A 208 -14.58 -20.35 -0.24
CA ARG A 208 -15.58 -20.26 -1.30
C ARG A 208 -15.08 -20.99 -2.54
N PRO A 209 -15.89 -21.85 -3.17
CA PRO A 209 -15.52 -22.49 -4.42
C PRO A 209 -15.25 -21.44 -5.50
N GLN A 210 -14.11 -21.55 -6.16
CA GLN A 210 -13.71 -20.72 -7.29
C GLN A 210 -13.12 -21.62 -8.38
N LEU A 211 -13.15 -21.15 -9.62
CA LEU A 211 -12.58 -21.85 -10.75
C LEU A 211 -11.17 -21.35 -11.04
N LEU A 212 -10.22 -22.28 -11.15
CA LEU A 212 -9.01 -22.10 -11.94
C LEU A 212 -9.29 -22.65 -13.33
N TYR A 213 -9.12 -21.86 -14.38
CA TYR A 213 -9.46 -22.25 -15.74
C TYR A 213 -8.30 -22.02 -16.71
N LEU A 214 -8.36 -22.78 -17.81
CA LEU A 214 -7.51 -22.68 -18.98
C LEU A 214 -8.44 -22.69 -20.20
N VAL A 215 -8.39 -21.62 -20.98
CA VAL A 215 -9.14 -21.50 -22.23
C VAL A 215 -8.18 -21.34 -23.40
N SER A 216 -8.54 -21.89 -24.55
CA SER A 216 -7.80 -21.74 -25.81
C SER A 216 -8.50 -20.73 -26.70
N PHE A 217 -7.72 -19.96 -27.46
CA PHE A 217 -8.22 -19.04 -28.46
C PHE A 217 -7.30 -19.07 -29.68
N ASN A 218 -7.88 -19.22 -30.86
CA ASN A 218 -7.11 -19.19 -32.11
C ASN A 218 -7.01 -17.74 -32.59
N HIS A 219 -5.87 -17.12 -32.34
CA HIS A 219 -5.61 -15.76 -32.81
C HIS A 219 -5.25 -15.77 -34.30
N PRO A 220 -5.83 -14.88 -35.13
CA PRO A 220 -5.56 -14.84 -36.57
C PRO A 220 -4.07 -14.71 -36.93
N GLU A 221 -3.34 -13.89 -36.16
CA GLU A 221 -1.93 -13.56 -36.46
C GLU A 221 -0.92 -14.31 -35.58
N LEU A 222 -1.29 -14.63 -34.34
CA LEU A 222 -0.38 -15.20 -33.34
C LEU A 222 -0.54 -16.72 -33.21
N GLY A 223 -1.48 -17.29 -33.96
CA GLY A 223 -1.82 -18.71 -33.88
C GLY A 223 -2.55 -19.07 -32.59
N PRO A 224 -2.46 -20.34 -32.15
CA PRO A 224 -3.17 -20.81 -30.96
C PRO A 224 -2.58 -20.17 -29.70
N LEU A 225 -3.46 -19.63 -28.86
CA LEU A 225 -3.13 -19.05 -27.57
C LEU A 225 -3.86 -19.78 -26.45
N LEU A 226 -3.25 -19.79 -25.27
CA LEU A 226 -3.84 -20.29 -24.04
C LEU A 226 -3.92 -19.15 -23.03
N LYS A 227 -5.08 -18.99 -22.40
CA LYS A 227 -5.26 -18.11 -21.24
C LYS A 227 -5.58 -18.93 -20.01
N TYR A 228 -4.76 -18.78 -18.99
CA TYR A 228 -5.10 -19.22 -17.64
C TYR A 228 -5.65 -18.07 -16.81
N GLY A 229 -6.40 -18.39 -15.77
CA GLY A 229 -6.88 -17.40 -14.82
C GLY A 229 -7.82 -18.01 -13.80
N HIS A 230 -8.27 -17.17 -12.85
CA HIS A 230 -9.28 -17.57 -11.90
C HIS A 230 -10.58 -16.76 -12.01
N GLY A 231 -11.69 -17.32 -11.55
CA GLY A 231 -12.97 -16.63 -11.55
C GLY A 231 -14.14 -17.50 -11.14
N ASP A 232 -15.33 -16.97 -11.36
CA ASP A 232 -16.58 -17.71 -11.24
C ASP A 232 -17.04 -18.24 -12.62
N ARG A 233 -18.20 -18.90 -12.64
CA ARG A 233 -18.81 -19.39 -13.87
C ARG A 233 -19.04 -18.28 -14.89
N ALA A 234 -19.48 -17.09 -14.45
CA ALA A 234 -19.76 -15.97 -15.35
C ALA A 234 -18.49 -15.50 -16.08
N ARG A 235 -17.35 -15.49 -15.38
CA ARG A 235 -16.04 -15.17 -15.98
C ARG A 235 -15.66 -16.17 -17.08
N VAL A 236 -15.78 -17.46 -16.84
CA VAL A 236 -15.49 -18.49 -17.86
C VAL A 236 -16.46 -18.36 -19.04
N MET A 237 -17.75 -18.14 -18.78
CA MET A 237 -18.74 -17.94 -19.85
C MET A 237 -18.45 -16.69 -20.69
N SER A 238 -17.90 -15.63 -20.11
CA SER A 238 -17.45 -14.44 -20.85
C SER A 238 -16.29 -14.76 -21.82
N HIS A 239 -15.36 -15.65 -21.46
CA HIS A 239 -14.34 -16.13 -22.39
C HIS A 239 -14.94 -16.91 -23.55
N LEU A 240 -15.86 -17.84 -23.25
CA LEU A 240 -16.54 -18.64 -24.27
C LEU A 240 -17.38 -17.78 -25.21
N ALA A 241 -18.08 -16.77 -24.69
CA ALA A 241 -18.82 -15.80 -25.51
C ALA A 241 -17.89 -14.97 -26.42
N GLY A 242 -16.63 -14.77 -26.01
CA GLY A 242 -15.59 -14.12 -26.81
C GLY A 242 -14.89 -15.04 -27.82
N GLY A 243 -15.40 -16.26 -28.05
CA GLY A 243 -14.85 -17.19 -29.04
C GLY A 243 -13.73 -18.09 -28.52
N ALA A 244 -13.44 -18.08 -27.22
CA ALA A 244 -12.51 -19.05 -26.63
C ALA A 244 -13.18 -20.41 -26.40
N GLU A 245 -12.38 -21.46 -26.29
CA GLU A 245 -12.83 -22.81 -25.93
C GLU A 245 -12.27 -23.20 -24.57
N ILE A 246 -13.06 -23.93 -23.78
CA ILE A 246 -12.60 -24.42 -22.48
C ILE A 246 -11.70 -25.64 -22.64
N VAL A 247 -10.43 -25.50 -22.25
CA VAL A 247 -9.47 -26.60 -22.21
C VAL A 247 -9.64 -27.37 -20.90
N CYS A 248 -9.57 -26.66 -19.78
CA CYS A 248 -9.72 -27.23 -18.44
C CYS A 248 -10.31 -26.21 -17.47
N ALA A 249 -11.21 -26.65 -16.59
CA ALA A 249 -11.66 -25.89 -15.43
C ALA A 249 -11.65 -26.79 -14.20
N ILE A 250 -11.02 -26.31 -13.12
CA ILE A 250 -10.96 -26.99 -11.84
C ILE A 250 -11.58 -26.07 -10.80
N GLN A 251 -12.54 -26.59 -10.05
CA GLN A 251 -13.12 -25.93 -8.90
C GLN A 251 -12.34 -26.30 -7.65
N ALA A 252 -11.91 -25.31 -6.89
CA ALA A 252 -11.23 -25.49 -5.61
C ALA A 252 -11.51 -24.28 -4.70
N PRO A 253 -11.18 -24.35 -3.39
CA PRO A 253 -11.22 -23.17 -2.53
C PRO A 253 -10.43 -21.99 -3.11
N HIS A 254 -11.01 -20.78 -3.05
CA HIS A 254 -10.43 -19.52 -3.55
C HIS A 254 -8.95 -19.33 -3.18
N GLN A 255 -8.57 -19.67 -1.95
CA GLN A 255 -7.18 -19.53 -1.50
C GLN A 255 -6.20 -20.39 -2.32
N HIS A 256 -6.59 -21.62 -2.67
CA HIS A 256 -5.77 -22.53 -3.47
C HIS A 256 -5.72 -22.07 -4.93
N VAL A 257 -6.85 -21.61 -5.46
CA VAL A 257 -6.95 -21.07 -6.82
C VAL A 257 -6.07 -19.85 -7.02
N VAL A 258 -6.08 -18.89 -6.08
CA VAL A 258 -5.22 -17.69 -6.13
C VAL A 258 -3.74 -18.05 -5.99
N ALA A 259 -3.39 -19.02 -5.14
CA ALA A 259 -2.02 -19.50 -5.01
C ALA A 259 -1.51 -20.15 -6.31
N ALA A 260 -2.33 -21.02 -6.92
CA ALA A 260 -2.04 -21.68 -8.19
C ALA A 260 -1.87 -20.67 -9.35
N GLU A 261 -2.76 -19.68 -9.46
CA GLU A 261 -2.63 -18.64 -10.50
C GLU A 261 -1.35 -17.81 -10.34
N ARG A 262 -0.98 -17.45 -9.10
CA ARG A 262 0.28 -16.74 -8.83
C ARG A 262 1.50 -17.57 -9.22
N ASN A 263 1.47 -18.88 -9.00
CA ASN A 263 2.53 -19.78 -9.42
C ASN A 263 2.62 -19.85 -10.96
N LEU A 264 1.49 -20.06 -11.66
CA LEU A 264 1.45 -20.04 -13.12
C LEU A 264 2.02 -18.73 -13.69
N ARG A 265 1.64 -17.59 -13.10
CA ARG A 265 2.16 -16.28 -13.49
C ARG A 265 3.68 -16.19 -13.31
N ARG A 266 4.22 -16.72 -12.22
CA ARG A 266 5.67 -16.73 -11.97
C ARG A 266 6.40 -17.66 -12.93
N THR A 267 5.87 -18.86 -13.17
CA THR A 267 6.47 -19.87 -14.04
C THR A 267 6.49 -19.46 -15.51
N HIS A 268 5.45 -18.75 -15.96
CA HIS A 268 5.28 -18.41 -17.38
C HIS A 268 5.51 -16.93 -17.70
N ASN A 269 6.03 -16.13 -16.76
CA ASN A 269 6.23 -14.69 -16.95
C ASN A 269 7.04 -14.33 -18.23
N ALA A 270 8.04 -15.15 -18.56
CA ALA A 270 8.96 -14.92 -19.67
C ALA A 270 8.35 -15.20 -21.06
N VAL A 271 7.21 -15.89 -21.11
CA VAL A 271 6.56 -16.33 -22.36
C VAL A 271 5.16 -15.74 -22.54
N GLN A 272 4.82 -14.71 -21.77
CA GLN A 272 3.54 -14.03 -21.89
C GLN A 272 3.49 -13.23 -23.19
N VAL A 273 2.34 -13.26 -23.86
CA VAL A 273 2.11 -12.47 -25.08
C VAL A 273 2.04 -10.97 -24.78
N GLY A 274 1.53 -10.60 -23.60
CA GLY A 274 1.31 -9.19 -23.23
C GLY A 274 0.20 -8.53 -24.03
N PRO A 275 0.16 -7.19 -24.09
CA PRO A 275 -0.88 -6.46 -24.81
C PRO A 275 -0.77 -6.70 -26.32
N ALA A 276 -1.75 -7.39 -26.91
CA ALA A 276 -1.84 -7.63 -28.34
C ALA A 276 -3.21 -7.20 -28.88
N ALA A 277 -3.23 -6.61 -30.07
CA ALA A 277 -4.46 -6.30 -30.79
C ALA A 277 -5.17 -7.59 -31.21
N GLY A 278 -6.50 -7.60 -31.21
CA GLY A 278 -7.30 -8.77 -31.62
C GLY A 278 -7.59 -9.79 -30.52
N LEU A 279 -7.06 -9.60 -29.31
CA LEU A 279 -7.47 -10.40 -28.15
C LEU A 279 -8.91 -10.08 -27.71
N PRO A 280 -9.70 -11.09 -27.27
CA PRO A 280 -11.01 -10.84 -26.68
C PRO A 280 -10.92 -9.93 -25.45
N LEU A 281 -11.91 -9.06 -25.22
CA LEU A 281 -11.94 -8.16 -24.05
C LEU A 281 -11.74 -8.90 -22.71
N SER A 282 -12.25 -10.12 -22.61
CA SER A 282 -12.10 -10.97 -21.42
C SER A 282 -10.64 -11.34 -21.12
N PHE A 283 -9.74 -11.27 -22.11
CA PHE A 283 -8.31 -11.59 -21.98
C PHE A 283 -7.50 -10.48 -21.32
N GLY A 284 -8.07 -9.27 -21.22
CA GLY A 284 -7.45 -8.12 -20.55
C GLY A 284 -6.15 -7.69 -21.25
N ARG A 285 -5.13 -7.35 -20.47
CA ARG A 285 -3.81 -6.90 -20.99
C ARG A 285 -2.91 -8.04 -21.48
N GLY A 286 -3.40 -9.28 -21.53
CA GLY A 286 -2.61 -10.43 -22.00
C GLY A 286 -1.53 -10.93 -21.02
N SER A 287 -1.51 -10.45 -19.77
CA SER A 287 -0.56 -10.86 -18.71
C SER A 287 -0.78 -12.28 -18.16
N GLU A 288 -1.79 -12.99 -18.67
CA GLU A 288 -2.06 -14.39 -18.36
C GLU A 288 -2.29 -15.22 -19.64
N VAL A 289 -1.77 -14.73 -20.77
CA VAL A 289 -1.93 -15.34 -22.10
C VAL A 289 -0.56 -15.79 -22.59
N VAL A 290 -0.46 -17.05 -23.01
CA VAL A 290 0.77 -17.67 -23.51
C VAL A 290 0.52 -18.35 -24.85
N PRO A 291 1.57 -18.62 -25.65
CA PRO A 291 1.45 -19.44 -26.84
C PRO A 291 0.87 -20.83 -26.56
N GLY A 292 0.10 -21.38 -27.48
CA GLY A 292 -0.65 -22.63 -27.31
C GLY A 292 0.21 -23.89 -27.17
N HIS A 293 1.50 -23.81 -27.50
CA HIS A 293 2.46 -24.90 -27.30
C HIS A 293 3.01 -24.95 -25.86
N VAL A 294 2.72 -23.94 -25.02
CA VAL A 294 3.15 -23.94 -23.61
C VAL A 294 2.33 -24.96 -22.82
N GLY A 295 3.02 -25.94 -22.23
CA GLY A 295 2.39 -26.98 -21.42
C GLY A 295 1.88 -26.45 -20.08
N ILE A 296 0.60 -26.10 -20.00
CA ILE A 296 -0.06 -25.72 -18.76
C ILE A 296 -0.86 -26.90 -18.20
N ALA A 297 -0.48 -27.36 -17.01
CA ALA A 297 -1.17 -28.44 -16.29
C ALA A 297 -1.79 -27.92 -15.00
N LEU A 298 -3.04 -27.42 -15.06
CA LEU A 298 -3.71 -26.82 -13.90
C LEU A 298 -3.81 -27.74 -12.68
N MET A 299 -3.93 -29.07 -12.88
CA MET A 299 -3.98 -30.04 -11.79
C MET A 299 -2.66 -30.12 -11.01
N ASN A 300 -1.52 -29.89 -11.66
CA ASN A 300 -0.22 -29.90 -10.98
C ASN A 300 -0.05 -28.69 -10.06
N GLU A 301 -0.76 -27.60 -10.33
CA GLU A 301 -0.73 -26.37 -9.54
C GLU A 301 -1.65 -26.42 -8.32
N LEU A 302 -2.70 -27.25 -8.37
CA LEU A 302 -3.63 -27.45 -7.26
C LEU A 302 -3.24 -28.70 -6.48
N ALA A 303 -2.26 -28.55 -5.59
CA ALA A 303 -1.88 -29.58 -4.64
C ALA A 303 -2.99 -29.77 -3.58
N ARG A 304 -3.98 -30.68 -3.80
CA ARG A 304 -4.75 -31.47 -2.78
C ARG A 304 -6.20 -31.84 -3.16
N LYS A 305 -6.79 -32.70 -2.30
CA LYS A 305 -8.04 -33.49 -2.32
C LYS A 305 -9.36 -32.75 -2.62
N ASP A 306 -9.42 -31.42 -2.55
CA ASP A 306 -10.67 -30.66 -2.68
C ASP A 306 -10.84 -30.01 -4.07
N ALA A 307 -9.95 -30.34 -5.01
CA ALA A 307 -10.00 -29.90 -6.39
C ALA A 307 -10.91 -30.83 -7.21
N VAL A 308 -11.94 -30.28 -7.85
CA VAL A 308 -12.87 -31.03 -8.70
C VAL A 308 -12.75 -30.52 -10.13
N VAL A 309 -12.43 -31.42 -11.06
CA VAL A 309 -12.45 -31.09 -12.49
C VAL A 309 -13.90 -30.90 -12.94
N VAL A 310 -14.24 -29.68 -13.36
CA VAL A 310 -15.60 -29.26 -13.75
C VAL A 310 -15.67 -28.81 -15.21
N THR A 311 -14.64 -29.08 -16.01
CA THR A 311 -14.57 -28.76 -17.46
C THR A 311 -15.83 -29.14 -18.23
N SER A 312 -16.41 -30.30 -17.93
CA SER A 312 -17.62 -30.82 -18.60
C SER A 312 -18.84 -29.93 -18.43
N THR A 313 -18.92 -29.12 -17.37
CA THR A 313 -20.04 -28.20 -17.09
C THR A 313 -20.07 -26.97 -18.00
N PHE A 314 -19.00 -26.77 -18.77
CA PHE A 314 -18.81 -25.67 -19.72
C PHE A 314 -18.86 -26.15 -21.18
N ARG A 315 -18.69 -27.45 -21.43
CA ARG A 315 -18.85 -28.03 -22.76
C ARG A 315 -20.35 -28.10 -23.07
N ARG A 316 -20.79 -27.38 -24.11
CA ARG A 316 -22.16 -27.55 -24.64
C ARG A 316 -22.32 -29.02 -25.03
N ARG A 317 -23.28 -29.73 -24.43
CA ARG A 317 -23.78 -30.99 -25.01
C ARG A 317 -24.47 -30.61 -26.32
N HIS A 318 -23.77 -30.68 -27.44
CA HIS A 318 -24.45 -30.73 -28.73
C HIS A 318 -25.15 -32.10 -28.79
N PRO A 319 -26.50 -32.18 -28.83
CA PRO A 319 -27.12 -33.41 -29.27
C PRO A 319 -26.60 -33.70 -30.68
N ARG A 320 -26.01 -34.88 -30.88
CA ARG A 320 -25.63 -35.37 -32.21
C ARG A 320 -26.88 -35.24 -33.09
N ARG A 321 -26.85 -34.34 -34.07
CA ARG A 321 -27.81 -34.39 -35.17
C ARG A 321 -27.57 -35.72 -35.87
N ARG A 322 -28.56 -36.61 -35.81
CA ARG A 322 -28.68 -37.74 -36.73
C ARG A 322 -29.00 -37.21 -38.11
#